data_AF-A0A536UJR2-F1
#
_entry.id   AF-A0A536UJR2-F1
#
_cell.length_a   1.000
_cell.length_b   1.000
_cell.length_c   1.000
_cell.angle_alpha   90.00
_cell.angle_beta   90.00
_cell.angle_gamma   90.00
#
_symmetry.space_group_name_H-M   'P 1'
#
loop_
_entity.id
_entity.type
_entity.pdbx_description
1 polymer ?
#
loop_
_entity_poly.entity_id
_entity_poly.type
_entity_poly.pdbx_seq_one_letter_code
_entity_poly.pdbx_strand_id
1 'polypeptide(L)'
;EIVWSRQRPNEVIAESPVKQLDVGGVETWLLRELATAPSKENIRLIVPIAHGAAAVLVDEMHHIVVAPDYEDVVFESMREAYSRIRDPFEYTFSPHLPSGLNLGAQLHFLEVAHPRVFQRAAHILLLPQFFAWRLSGVMASEITSLGCHSDLWRPLERGFSALAINRGYAGRLPPMRQAWDVLGTVRHRIAATTGLDPECRVICGIHDSGASYLSHWCRQREGAPFAVVSSGTWTIAMASDTNLRKLQKERDMLANIDAFGSPVATARFMGGREYQAIVGDYDPENMPTPGSLKTVLDQFAMALPSFVRESGPFPHNEGKLLRSESLDPSARSALASVYVALVVDVMLDMLDAARLLGIHFLHPFSARSAPARECDSGTARRARRVADLPLRKACGEGTPAAIATSRSSPWRWTVCAVIERNGGNPCHCRPTDARKSWTAVMMSISVMARPDVLD
;
A
#
# COMPACT_ATOMS: atom_id res chain seq x y z
N GLU A 1 -0.27 -9.42 -20.62
CA GLU A 1 1.14 -9.26 -21.01
C GLU A 1 1.44 -7.77 -21.15
N ILE A 2 2.61 -7.30 -20.73
CA ILE A 2 3.06 -5.91 -20.95
C ILE A 2 3.82 -5.91 -22.27
N VAL A 3 3.28 -5.25 -23.29
CA VAL A 3 3.86 -5.22 -24.64
C VAL A 3 4.78 -4.02 -24.88
N TRP A 4 4.67 -2.99 -24.05
CA TRP A 4 5.47 -1.77 -24.14
C TRP A 4 5.49 -1.05 -22.78
N SER A 5 6.64 -0.49 -22.42
CA SER A 5 6.81 0.29 -21.18
C SER A 5 7.86 1.38 -21.36
N ARG A 6 7.63 2.50 -20.68
CA ARG A 6 8.50 3.67 -20.63
C ARG A 6 8.50 4.23 -19.21
N GLN A 7 9.63 4.78 -18.80
CA GLN A 7 9.80 5.37 -17.49
C GLN A 7 10.61 6.66 -17.63
N ARG A 8 10.28 7.64 -16.81
CA ARG A 8 11.01 8.89 -16.65
C ARG A 8 11.09 9.19 -15.15
N PRO A 9 12.26 9.60 -14.63
CA PRO A 9 12.33 10.20 -13.29
C PRO A 9 11.41 11.42 -13.20
N ASN A 10 10.74 11.57 -12.05
CA ASN A 10 9.98 12.79 -11.78
C ASN A 10 10.93 13.86 -11.21
N GLU A 11 10.86 15.07 -11.74
CA GLU A 11 11.67 16.21 -11.27
C GLU A 11 10.86 17.08 -10.33
N VAL A 12 11.53 17.60 -9.30
CA VAL A 12 10.94 18.58 -8.37
C VAL A 12 11.29 19.97 -8.86
N ILE A 13 10.27 20.77 -9.16
CA ILE A 13 10.44 22.15 -9.59
C ILE A 13 10.50 23.03 -8.33
N ALA A 14 11.68 23.58 -8.04
CA ALA A 14 11.91 24.47 -6.90
C ALA A 14 11.44 25.91 -7.16
N GLU A 15 10.16 26.09 -7.51
CA GLU A 15 9.54 27.39 -7.75
C GLU A 15 8.68 27.85 -6.54
N SER A 16 8.46 29.16 -6.43
CA SER A 16 7.55 29.75 -5.44
C SER A 16 6.08 29.61 -5.92
N PRO A 17 5.09 29.35 -5.05
CA PRO A 17 5.12 29.48 -3.59
C PRO A 17 5.60 28.25 -2.79
N VAL A 18 5.64 27.09 -3.44
CA VAL A 18 5.99 25.79 -2.87
C VAL A 18 6.64 24.96 -3.97
N LYS A 19 7.51 24.02 -3.62
CA LYS A 19 8.01 23.02 -4.56
C LYS A 19 6.83 22.41 -5.32
N GLN A 20 7.03 22.20 -6.62
CA GLN A 20 5.98 21.76 -7.51
C GLN A 20 6.33 20.42 -8.15
N LEU A 21 5.29 19.61 -8.37
CA LEU A 21 5.32 18.44 -9.23
C LEU A 21 5.46 18.91 -10.69
N ASP A 22 6.38 18.29 -11.44
CA ASP A 22 6.59 18.57 -12.87
C ASP A 22 5.48 17.96 -13.77
N VAL A 23 4.24 18.37 -13.53
CA VAL A 23 3.08 17.87 -14.29
C VAL A 23 3.13 18.26 -15.77
N GLY A 24 3.77 19.38 -16.10
CA GLY A 24 3.94 19.86 -17.47
C GLY A 24 5.00 19.06 -18.25
N GLY A 25 6.14 18.77 -17.63
CA GLY A 25 7.16 17.91 -18.21
C GLY A 25 6.69 16.46 -18.33
N VAL A 26 5.93 15.97 -17.34
CA VAL A 26 5.27 14.64 -17.44
C VAL A 26 4.27 14.59 -18.59
N GLU A 27 3.42 15.60 -18.77
CA GLU A 27 2.50 15.67 -19.91
C GLU A 27 3.26 15.66 -21.25
N THR A 28 4.28 16.50 -21.38
CA THR A 28 5.10 16.59 -22.60
C THR A 28 5.79 15.26 -22.93
N TRP A 29 6.39 14.63 -21.92
CA TRP A 29 7.01 13.32 -22.05
C TRP A 29 6.00 12.25 -22.44
N LEU A 30 4.85 12.18 -21.77
CA LEU A 30 3.80 11.20 -22.05
C LEU A 30 3.35 11.27 -23.51
N LEU A 31 3.05 12.47 -24.01
CA LEU A 31 2.62 12.67 -25.39
C LEU A 31 3.71 12.26 -26.40
N ARG A 32 4.97 12.56 -26.10
CA ARG A 32 6.10 12.13 -26.92
C ARG A 32 6.22 10.61 -26.98
N GLU A 33 6.13 9.94 -25.84
CA GLU A 33 6.26 8.48 -25.78
C GLU A 33 5.07 7.79 -26.46
N LEU A 34 3.84 8.28 -26.25
CA LEU A 34 2.65 7.77 -26.95
C LEU A 34 2.80 7.89 -28.48
N ALA A 35 3.43 8.96 -28.98
CA ALA A 35 3.70 9.10 -30.41
C ALA A 35 4.64 8.02 -30.97
N THR A 36 5.50 7.46 -30.13
CA THR A 36 6.46 6.40 -30.48
C THR A 36 5.98 5.00 -30.12
N ALA A 37 4.81 4.86 -29.47
CA ALA A 37 4.34 3.57 -29.00
C ALA A 37 4.05 2.63 -30.18
N PRO A 38 4.43 1.34 -30.08
CA PRO A 38 4.13 0.35 -31.11
C PRO A 38 2.62 0.10 -31.15
N SER A 39 2.06 -0.03 -32.35
CA SER A 39 0.61 -0.26 -32.55
C SER A 39 -0.29 0.77 -31.84
N LYS A 40 0.16 2.03 -31.73
CA LYS A 40 -0.56 3.10 -31.03
C LYS A 40 -1.97 3.36 -31.56
N GLU A 41 -2.19 3.11 -32.84
CA GLU A 41 -3.49 3.16 -33.51
C GLU A 41 -4.48 2.10 -32.97
N ASN A 42 -3.98 1.07 -32.29
CA ASN A 42 -4.80 0.03 -31.66
C ASN A 42 -5.09 0.31 -30.17
N ILE A 43 -4.55 1.39 -29.59
CA ILE A 43 -4.82 1.77 -28.19
C ILE A 43 -6.25 2.29 -28.09
N ARG A 44 -7.14 1.52 -27.44
CA ARG A 44 -8.56 1.87 -27.30
C ARG A 44 -8.93 2.57 -26.00
N LEU A 45 -8.10 2.42 -24.96
CA LEU A 45 -8.35 2.92 -23.61
C LEU A 45 -7.07 3.50 -23.03
N ILE A 46 -7.16 4.66 -22.41
CA ILE A 46 -6.12 5.22 -21.54
C ILE A 46 -6.69 5.36 -20.13
N VAL A 47 -5.98 4.79 -19.14
CA VAL A 47 -6.35 4.83 -17.72
C VAL A 47 -5.25 5.54 -16.94
N PRO A 48 -5.46 6.80 -16.54
CA PRO A 48 -4.53 7.51 -15.67
C PRO A 48 -4.50 6.90 -14.27
N ILE A 49 -3.30 6.62 -13.76
CA ILE A 49 -3.07 6.14 -12.40
C ILE A 49 -1.91 6.96 -11.83
N ALA A 50 -2.09 7.52 -10.63
CA ALA A 50 -1.06 8.34 -9.99
C ALA A 50 -1.10 8.24 -8.46
N HIS A 51 -0.02 8.71 -7.83
CA HIS A 51 0.12 8.73 -6.37
C HIS A 51 -0.89 9.67 -5.70
N GLY A 52 -1.11 9.44 -4.40
CA GLY A 52 -1.98 10.25 -3.55
C GLY A 52 -1.33 11.56 -3.10
N ALA A 53 -2.00 12.23 -2.15
CA ALA A 53 -1.57 13.51 -1.58
C ALA A 53 -1.23 14.58 -2.62
N ALA A 54 -1.81 14.53 -3.82
CA ALA A 54 -1.44 15.43 -4.91
C ALA A 54 -2.66 15.92 -5.67
N ALA A 55 -2.69 17.22 -5.91
CA ALA A 55 -3.68 17.87 -6.76
C ALA A 55 -3.04 19.04 -7.52
N VAL A 56 -3.63 19.37 -8.67
CA VAL A 56 -3.27 20.53 -9.49
C VAL A 56 -4.39 21.55 -9.38
N LEU A 57 -4.04 22.76 -8.98
CA LEU A 57 -4.96 23.89 -8.94
C LEU A 57 -4.97 24.56 -10.31
N VAL A 58 -6.16 24.78 -10.86
CA VAL A 58 -6.37 25.29 -12.23
C VAL A 58 -7.30 26.50 -12.17
N ASP A 59 -7.04 27.53 -12.98
CA ASP A 59 -7.88 28.73 -13.08
C ASP A 59 -9.09 28.53 -14.03
N GLU A 60 -9.97 29.53 -14.10
CA GLU A 60 -11.14 29.52 -15.00
C GLU A 60 -10.77 29.44 -16.48
N MET A 61 -9.56 29.88 -16.83
CA MET A 61 -9.01 29.84 -18.18
C MET A 61 -8.27 28.52 -18.47
N HIS A 62 -8.35 27.55 -17.56
CA HIS A 62 -7.73 26.24 -17.67
C HIS A 62 -6.19 26.25 -17.65
N HIS A 63 -5.58 27.29 -17.09
CA HIS A 63 -4.14 27.33 -16.83
C HIS A 63 -3.81 26.73 -15.46
N ILE A 64 -2.66 26.05 -15.40
CA ILE A 64 -2.11 25.54 -14.14
C ILE A 64 -1.70 26.72 -13.27
N VAL A 65 -2.26 26.80 -12.08
CA VAL A 65 -1.95 27.83 -11.08
C VAL A 65 -0.80 27.38 -10.19
N VAL A 66 -0.87 26.15 -9.67
CA VAL A 66 0.16 25.50 -8.86
C VAL A 66 -0.11 23.99 -8.81
N ALA A 67 0.94 23.18 -8.76
CA ALA A 67 0.88 21.73 -8.55
C ALA A 67 1.78 21.33 -7.37
N PRO A 68 1.35 21.52 -6.11
CA PRO A 68 2.23 21.37 -4.96
C PRO A 68 2.82 19.97 -4.82
N ASP A 69 4.10 19.90 -4.49
CA ASP A 69 4.77 18.67 -4.07
C ASP A 69 4.54 18.47 -2.56
N TYR A 70 3.88 17.37 -2.19
CA TYR A 70 3.52 17.07 -0.81
C TYR A 70 4.73 16.88 0.11
N GLU A 71 5.94 16.69 -0.42
CA GLU A 71 7.17 16.55 0.38
C GLU A 71 7.75 17.90 0.82
N ASP A 72 7.20 19.03 0.35
CA ASP A 72 7.72 20.33 0.76
C ASP A 72 7.51 20.59 2.26
N VAL A 73 8.62 20.78 2.98
CA VAL A 73 8.61 21.06 4.42
C VAL A 73 8.01 22.42 4.75
N VAL A 74 7.82 23.31 3.76
CA VAL A 74 7.19 24.62 3.96
C VAL A 74 5.78 24.51 4.57
N PHE A 75 5.06 23.41 4.30
CA PHE A 75 3.74 23.16 4.89
C PHE A 75 3.77 23.05 6.41
N GLU A 76 4.90 22.62 6.99
CA GLU A 76 5.06 22.52 8.45
C GLU A 76 4.98 23.88 9.15
N SER A 77 5.27 24.97 8.45
CA SER A 77 5.11 26.33 8.98
C SER A 77 3.67 26.65 9.39
N MET A 78 2.69 25.93 8.86
CA MET A 78 1.26 26.08 9.16
C MET A 78 0.67 24.90 9.94
N ARG A 79 1.49 23.94 10.41
CA ARG A 79 1.03 22.71 11.08
C ARG A 79 0.07 22.99 12.23
N GLU A 80 0.42 23.91 13.13
CA GLU A 80 -0.40 24.25 14.29
C GLU A 80 -1.72 24.94 13.89
N ALA A 81 -1.67 25.85 12.92
CA ALA A 81 -2.85 26.56 12.44
C ALA A 81 -3.81 25.59 11.76
N TYR A 82 -3.27 24.70 10.92
CA TYR A 82 -4.03 23.66 10.25
C TYR A 82 -4.65 22.68 11.25
N SER A 83 -3.89 22.25 12.27
CA SER A 83 -4.40 21.32 13.29
C SER A 83 -5.66 21.80 14.00
N ARG A 84 -5.89 23.11 14.10
CA ARG A 84 -7.08 23.69 14.77
C ARG A 84 -8.34 23.64 13.93
N ILE A 85 -8.22 23.44 12.62
CA ILE A 85 -9.35 23.46 11.68
C ILE A 85 -9.68 22.07 11.11
N ARG A 86 -8.83 21.07 11.36
CA ARG A 86 -9.05 19.69 10.93
C ARG A 86 -10.27 19.11 11.65
N ASP A 87 -11.00 18.26 10.92
CA ASP A 87 -11.99 17.37 11.54
C ASP A 87 -11.28 16.40 12.50
N PRO A 88 -11.94 16.00 13.61
CA PRO A 88 -11.43 14.93 14.46
C PRO A 88 -11.23 13.62 13.69
N PHE A 89 -10.23 12.83 14.11
CA PHE A 89 -9.80 11.61 13.41
C PHE A 89 -10.95 10.60 13.23
N GLU A 90 -11.86 10.49 14.20
CA GLU A 90 -13.00 9.57 14.15
C GLU A 90 -14.00 9.84 13.02
N TYR A 91 -13.93 11.01 12.37
CA TYR A 91 -14.78 11.34 11.21
C TYR A 91 -14.10 11.04 9.88
N THR A 92 -12.81 11.39 9.75
CA THR A 92 -12.07 11.28 8.48
C THR A 92 -11.20 10.03 8.40
N PHE A 93 -10.83 9.45 9.55
CA PHE A 93 -9.80 8.42 9.71
C PHE A 93 -8.46 8.80 9.04
N SER A 94 -8.21 10.10 8.95
CA SER A 94 -7.03 10.69 8.34
C SER A 94 -6.10 11.24 9.44
N PRO A 95 -4.92 10.63 9.66
CA PRO A 95 -3.97 11.10 10.66
C PRO A 95 -3.36 12.45 10.24
N HIS A 96 -2.84 13.21 11.23
CA HIS A 96 -2.12 14.44 10.96
C HIS A 96 -0.70 14.10 10.50
N LEU A 97 -0.49 14.01 9.20
CA LEU A 97 0.77 13.59 8.60
C LEU A 97 1.75 14.78 8.47
N PRO A 98 3.05 14.52 8.31
CA PRO A 98 4.03 15.57 8.06
C PRO A 98 3.90 16.20 6.66
N SER A 99 4.49 17.38 6.49
CA SER A 99 4.53 18.18 5.28
C SER A 99 3.14 18.35 4.66
N GLY A 100 3.02 18.13 3.35
CA GLY A 100 1.79 18.23 2.58
C GLY A 100 1.06 16.90 2.43
N LEU A 101 1.38 15.85 3.20
CA LEU A 101 0.76 14.53 2.99
C LEU A 101 -0.76 14.51 3.22
N ASN A 102 -1.29 15.46 3.98
CA ASN A 102 -2.72 15.77 3.97
C ASN A 102 -2.99 16.85 2.90
N LEU A 103 -3.80 16.53 1.88
CA LEU A 103 -4.14 17.50 0.83
C LEU A 103 -4.79 18.77 1.41
N GLY A 104 -5.60 18.65 2.47
CA GLY A 104 -6.15 19.80 3.18
C GLY A 104 -5.10 20.74 3.76
N ALA A 105 -3.93 20.23 4.17
CA ALA A 105 -2.82 21.05 4.66
C ALA A 105 -2.21 21.91 3.54
N GLN A 106 -2.07 21.34 2.34
CA GLN A 106 -1.59 22.06 1.16
C GLN A 106 -2.56 23.20 0.79
N LEU A 107 -3.86 22.90 0.74
CA LEU A 107 -4.89 23.89 0.43
C LEU A 107 -4.95 25.00 1.48
N HIS A 108 -4.86 24.64 2.75
CA HIS A 108 -4.83 25.60 3.85
C HIS A 108 -3.61 26.52 3.77
N PHE A 109 -2.43 25.95 3.53
CA PHE A 109 -1.21 26.72 3.36
C PHE A 109 -1.33 27.73 2.21
N LEU A 110 -1.79 27.28 1.04
CA LEU A 110 -1.98 28.16 -0.12
C LEU A 110 -3.02 29.24 0.16
N GLU A 111 -4.12 28.91 0.82
CA GLU A 111 -5.17 29.84 1.18
C GLU A 111 -4.69 30.95 2.12
N VAL A 112 -3.86 30.61 3.12
CA VAL A 112 -3.41 31.55 4.16
C VAL A 112 -2.13 32.28 3.75
N ALA A 113 -1.10 31.55 3.32
CA ALA A 113 0.21 32.13 2.98
C ALA A 113 0.24 32.76 1.59
N HIS A 114 -0.57 32.26 0.65
CA HIS A 114 -0.59 32.71 -0.75
C HIS A 114 -2.01 32.97 -1.27
N PRO A 115 -2.80 33.82 -0.59
CA PRO A 115 -4.23 33.99 -0.89
C PRO A 115 -4.51 34.40 -2.33
N ARG A 116 -3.63 35.19 -2.97
CA ARG A 116 -3.77 35.56 -4.40
C ARG A 116 -3.64 34.35 -5.33
N VAL A 117 -2.73 33.43 -5.04
CA VAL A 117 -2.56 32.18 -5.81
C VAL A 117 -3.79 31.31 -5.61
N PHE A 118 -4.22 31.13 -4.36
CA PHE A 118 -5.38 30.31 -4.05
C PHE A 118 -6.69 30.87 -4.60
N GLN A 119 -6.91 32.19 -4.57
CA GLN A 119 -8.11 32.83 -5.13
C GLN A 119 -8.20 32.68 -6.65
N ARG A 120 -7.07 32.61 -7.36
CA ARG A 120 -7.04 32.37 -8.82
C ARG A 120 -7.48 30.95 -9.20
N ALA A 121 -7.36 29.98 -8.29
CA ALA A 121 -7.70 28.59 -8.57
C ALA A 121 -9.22 28.36 -8.51
N ALA A 122 -9.83 28.07 -9.65
CA ALA A 122 -11.23 27.73 -9.79
C ALA A 122 -11.48 26.24 -9.53
N HIS A 123 -10.54 25.38 -9.92
CA HIS A 123 -10.67 23.94 -9.84
C HIS A 123 -9.50 23.29 -9.10
N ILE A 124 -9.81 22.24 -8.34
CA ILE A 124 -8.84 21.35 -7.70
C ILE A 124 -8.93 20.00 -8.42
N LEU A 125 -7.92 19.64 -9.20
CA LEU A 125 -7.86 18.37 -9.93
C LEU A 125 -6.92 17.40 -9.22
N LEU A 126 -7.46 16.31 -8.69
CA LEU A 126 -6.65 15.21 -8.15
C LEU A 126 -5.73 14.65 -9.24
N LEU A 127 -4.52 14.21 -8.89
CA LEU A 127 -3.47 13.96 -9.88
C LEU A 127 -3.85 12.99 -11.03
N PRO A 128 -4.51 11.83 -10.80
CA PRO A 128 -4.95 10.99 -11.92
C PRO A 128 -5.96 11.72 -12.83
N GLN A 129 -6.92 12.43 -12.21
CA GLN A 129 -7.96 13.16 -12.93
C GLN A 129 -7.43 14.41 -13.64
N PHE A 130 -6.34 15.01 -13.16
CA PHE A 130 -5.62 16.05 -13.90
C PHE A 130 -5.17 15.51 -15.27
N PHE A 131 -4.47 14.36 -15.31
CA PHE A 131 -4.04 13.76 -16.57
C PHE A 131 -5.23 13.28 -17.41
N ALA A 132 -6.28 12.73 -16.79
CA ALA A 132 -7.51 12.37 -17.49
C ALA A 132 -8.14 13.59 -18.20
N TRP A 133 -8.18 14.74 -17.52
CA TRP A 133 -8.64 16.00 -18.08
C TRP A 133 -7.72 16.55 -19.17
N ARG A 134 -6.40 16.46 -19.01
CA ARG A 134 -5.45 16.86 -20.06
C ARG A 134 -5.70 16.10 -21.36
N LEU A 135 -5.98 14.81 -21.24
CA LEU A 135 -6.22 13.92 -22.38
C LEU A 135 -7.63 14.05 -22.99
N SER A 136 -8.68 14.14 -22.17
CA SER A 136 -10.09 14.11 -22.64
C SER A 136 -10.76 15.49 -22.74
N GLY A 137 -10.30 16.42 -21.92
CA GLY A 137 -10.93 17.71 -21.71
C GLY A 137 -12.11 17.75 -20.75
N VAL A 138 -12.45 16.62 -20.14
CA VAL A 138 -13.52 16.53 -19.15
C VAL A 138 -12.91 16.48 -17.74
N MET A 139 -13.27 17.44 -16.90
CA MET A 139 -12.85 17.46 -15.49
C MET A 139 -13.72 16.52 -14.67
N ALA A 140 -13.09 15.78 -13.76
CA ALA A 140 -13.75 14.85 -12.85
C ALA A 140 -12.97 14.79 -11.52
N SER A 141 -13.64 14.30 -10.48
CA SER A 141 -13.01 13.82 -9.25
C SER A 141 -13.26 12.32 -9.11
N GLU A 142 -12.38 11.61 -8.41
CA GLU A 142 -12.53 10.19 -8.12
C GLU A 142 -12.20 9.92 -6.65
N ILE A 143 -12.95 9.00 -6.04
CA ILE A 143 -13.03 8.88 -4.59
C ILE A 143 -11.77 8.30 -3.96
N THR A 144 -11.04 7.41 -4.65
CA THR A 144 -9.85 6.78 -4.05
C THR A 144 -8.73 7.79 -3.78
N SER A 145 -8.58 8.81 -4.64
CA SER A 145 -7.61 9.89 -4.41
C SER A 145 -8.03 10.81 -3.26
N LEU A 146 -9.32 11.10 -3.10
CA LEU A 146 -9.84 11.86 -1.94
C LEU A 146 -9.77 11.03 -0.65
N GLY A 147 -9.92 9.72 -0.74
CA GLY A 147 -9.82 8.80 0.39
C GLY A 147 -8.40 8.59 0.91
N CYS A 148 -7.38 9.05 0.20
CA CYS A 148 -5.98 8.92 0.58
C CYS A 148 -5.59 10.01 1.59
N HIS A 149 -5.98 9.81 2.87
CA HIS A 149 -5.65 10.68 4.03
C HIS A 149 -5.66 12.20 3.72
N SER A 150 -6.66 12.65 2.97
CA SER A 150 -6.70 14.02 2.44
C SER A 150 -7.20 15.05 3.46
N ASP A 151 -7.84 14.58 4.55
CA ASP A 151 -8.72 15.35 5.45
C ASP A 151 -9.99 15.93 4.78
N LEU A 152 -10.22 15.68 3.48
CA LEU A 152 -11.33 16.27 2.73
C LEU A 152 -12.57 15.37 2.64
N TRP A 153 -12.49 14.14 3.15
CA TRP A 153 -13.57 13.15 3.06
C TRP A 153 -13.84 12.47 4.40
N ARG A 154 -15.11 12.11 4.63
CA ARG A 154 -15.58 11.32 5.76
C ARG A 154 -16.06 9.95 5.28
N PRO A 155 -15.25 8.88 5.43
CA PRO A 155 -15.52 7.57 4.83
C PRO A 155 -16.87 6.97 5.23
N LEU A 156 -17.27 7.10 6.50
CA LEU A 156 -18.54 6.54 6.99
C LEU A 156 -19.77 7.34 6.54
N GLU A 157 -19.63 8.66 6.36
CA GLU A 157 -20.71 9.54 5.88
C GLU A 157 -20.83 9.52 4.35
N ARG A 158 -19.82 8.98 3.65
CA ARG A 158 -19.71 8.99 2.19
C ARG A 158 -19.90 10.40 1.62
N GLY A 159 -19.29 11.38 2.28
CA GLY A 159 -19.36 12.79 1.91
C GLY A 159 -18.11 13.57 2.27
N PHE A 160 -18.08 14.84 1.84
CA PHE A 160 -17.01 15.76 2.16
C PHE A 160 -16.91 16.04 3.67
N SER A 161 -15.70 16.28 4.15
CA SER A 161 -15.45 16.68 5.54
C SER A 161 -15.98 18.07 5.85
N ALA A 162 -16.14 18.38 7.15
CA ALA A 162 -16.55 19.72 7.55
C ALA A 162 -15.48 20.76 7.16
N LEU A 163 -14.20 20.43 7.28
CA LEU A 163 -13.10 21.22 6.72
C LEU A 163 -13.33 21.57 5.24
N ALA A 164 -13.57 20.56 4.39
CA ALA A 164 -13.73 20.77 2.96
C ALA A 164 -14.94 21.64 2.61
N ILE A 165 -16.05 21.48 3.34
CA ILE A 165 -17.27 22.28 3.16
C ILE A 165 -17.06 23.71 3.65
N ASN A 166 -16.61 23.89 4.89
CA ASN A 166 -16.51 25.19 5.56
C ASN A 166 -15.48 26.12 4.89
N ARG A 167 -14.43 25.55 4.29
CA ARG A 167 -13.42 26.32 3.54
C ARG A 167 -13.75 26.45 2.04
N GLY A 168 -14.87 25.89 1.59
CA GLY A 168 -15.29 25.92 0.18
C GLY A 168 -14.42 25.09 -0.76
N TYR A 169 -13.54 24.23 -0.25
CA TYR A 169 -12.69 23.35 -1.07
C TYR A 169 -13.54 22.33 -1.84
N ALA A 170 -14.59 21.80 -1.20
CA ALA A 170 -15.53 20.87 -1.82
C ALA A 170 -16.17 21.45 -3.09
N GLY A 171 -16.48 22.76 -3.11
CA GLY A 171 -17.07 23.44 -4.26
C GLY A 171 -16.10 23.66 -5.44
N ARG A 172 -14.79 23.45 -5.24
CA ARG A 172 -13.77 23.57 -6.30
C ARG A 172 -13.38 22.21 -6.89
N LEU A 173 -13.80 21.10 -6.29
CA LEU A 173 -13.60 19.77 -6.84
C LEU A 173 -14.64 19.54 -7.97
N PRO A 174 -14.23 19.08 -9.17
CA PRO A 174 -15.17 18.72 -10.22
C PRO A 174 -16.11 17.57 -9.81
N PRO A 175 -17.16 17.30 -10.59
CA PRO A 175 -18.11 16.22 -10.30
C PRO A 175 -17.42 14.87 -10.07
N MET A 176 -17.88 14.15 -9.05
CA MET A 176 -17.40 12.80 -8.74
C MET A 176 -17.81 11.82 -9.85
N ARG A 177 -16.88 10.95 -10.26
CA ARG A 177 -17.06 9.86 -11.22
C ARG A 177 -16.53 8.55 -10.64
N GLN A 178 -16.98 7.43 -11.20
CA GLN A 178 -16.39 6.12 -10.88
C GLN A 178 -15.04 5.97 -11.59
N ALA A 179 -14.12 5.21 -10.99
CA ALA A 179 -12.79 5.00 -11.52
C ALA A 179 -12.75 4.46 -12.97
N TRP A 180 -13.79 3.72 -13.38
CA TRP A 180 -13.95 3.12 -14.71
C TRP A 180 -14.85 3.91 -15.66
N ASP A 181 -15.38 5.06 -15.23
CA ASP A 181 -16.20 5.91 -16.11
C ASP A 181 -15.38 6.38 -17.31
N VAL A 182 -15.96 6.29 -18.50
CA VAL A 182 -15.42 6.92 -19.70
C VAL A 182 -15.71 8.41 -19.59
N LEU A 183 -14.66 9.23 -19.50
CA LEU A 183 -14.80 10.68 -19.49
C LEU A 183 -15.06 11.24 -20.89
N GLY A 184 -14.48 10.62 -21.90
CA GLY A 184 -14.62 11.00 -23.31
C GLY A 184 -13.57 10.31 -24.17
N THR A 185 -13.46 10.72 -25.42
CA THR A 185 -12.33 10.34 -26.28
C THR A 185 -11.14 11.26 -26.05
N VAL A 186 -9.95 10.85 -26.50
CA VAL A 186 -8.77 11.70 -26.52
C VAL A 186 -9.07 12.97 -27.34
N ARG A 187 -8.61 14.13 -26.87
CA ARG A 187 -8.77 15.40 -27.58
C ARG A 187 -8.20 15.26 -28.99
N HIS A 188 -8.91 15.78 -29.99
CA HIS A 188 -8.50 15.71 -31.40
C HIS A 188 -7.05 16.15 -31.65
N ARG A 189 -6.60 17.23 -30.99
CA ARG A 189 -5.21 17.70 -31.10
C ARG A 189 -4.19 16.66 -30.64
N ILE A 190 -4.51 15.89 -29.59
CA ILE A 190 -3.64 14.86 -29.03
C ILE A 190 -3.61 13.67 -29.98
N ALA A 191 -4.76 13.22 -30.48
CA ALA A 191 -4.82 12.17 -31.50
C ALA A 191 -3.98 12.54 -32.73
N ALA A 192 -4.10 13.77 -33.22
CA ALA A 192 -3.34 14.26 -34.38
C ALA A 192 -1.81 14.30 -34.12
N THR A 193 -1.36 14.73 -32.93
CA THR A 193 0.08 14.83 -32.63
C THR A 193 0.70 13.50 -32.25
N THR A 194 -0.08 12.57 -31.68
CA THR A 194 0.43 11.28 -31.21
C THR A 194 0.20 10.16 -32.23
N GLY A 195 -0.79 10.28 -33.11
CA GLY A 195 -1.23 9.18 -33.98
C GLY A 195 -2.05 8.10 -33.25
N LEU A 196 -2.60 8.41 -32.07
CA LEU A 196 -3.62 7.58 -31.43
C LEU A 196 -4.92 7.58 -32.26
N ASP A 197 -5.70 6.51 -32.13
CA ASP A 197 -7.08 6.48 -32.65
C ASP A 197 -7.88 7.64 -32.02
N PRO A 198 -8.54 8.52 -32.81
CA PRO A 198 -9.43 9.56 -32.30
C PRO A 198 -10.57 9.02 -31.42
N GLU A 199 -10.94 7.75 -31.58
CA GLU A 199 -11.94 7.04 -30.76
C GLU A 199 -11.35 6.40 -29.50
N CYS A 200 -10.04 6.56 -29.25
CA CYS A 200 -9.41 6.12 -28.01
C CYS A 200 -10.08 6.81 -26.82
N ARG A 201 -10.65 6.01 -25.89
CA ARG A 201 -11.38 6.53 -24.74
C ARG A 201 -10.44 6.77 -23.57
N VAL A 202 -10.66 7.88 -22.87
CA VAL A 202 -9.98 8.21 -21.62
C VAL A 202 -10.89 7.87 -20.47
N ILE A 203 -10.39 7.02 -19.58
CA ILE A 203 -11.07 6.59 -18.37
C ILE A 203 -10.74 7.56 -17.24
N CYS A 204 -11.67 7.72 -16.28
CA CYS A 204 -11.51 8.64 -15.15
C CYS A 204 -10.20 8.41 -14.37
N GLY A 205 -9.79 7.16 -14.25
CA GLY A 205 -8.55 6.81 -13.57
C GLY A 205 -8.75 6.64 -12.07
N ILE A 206 -7.66 6.38 -11.35
CA ILE A 206 -7.71 5.94 -9.95
C ILE A 206 -6.38 6.25 -9.23
N HIS A 207 -6.40 6.37 -7.92
CA HIS A 207 -5.20 6.38 -7.07
C HIS A 207 -4.42 5.05 -7.19
N ASP A 208 -3.09 5.11 -7.17
CA ASP A 208 -2.21 3.94 -7.36
C ASP A 208 -2.47 2.78 -6.39
N SER A 209 -2.62 3.07 -5.10
CA SER A 209 -2.88 2.07 -4.07
C SER A 209 -4.30 1.53 -4.20
N GLY A 210 -5.24 2.38 -4.65
CA GLY A 210 -6.60 1.97 -5.01
C GLY A 210 -6.62 1.01 -6.20
N ALA A 211 -5.79 1.25 -7.22
CA ALA A 211 -5.64 0.36 -8.38
C ALA A 211 -5.07 -1.00 -7.98
N SER A 212 -4.02 -0.99 -7.13
CA SER A 212 -3.43 -2.22 -6.60
C SER A 212 -4.46 -3.02 -5.80
N TYR A 213 -5.19 -2.36 -4.89
CA TYR A 213 -6.25 -2.99 -4.10
C TYR A 213 -7.38 -3.56 -4.97
N LEU A 214 -7.85 -2.80 -5.96
CA LEU A 214 -8.89 -3.22 -6.91
C LEU A 214 -8.46 -4.47 -7.70
N SER A 215 -7.20 -4.56 -8.11
CA SER A 215 -6.69 -5.73 -8.83
C SER A 215 -6.78 -7.02 -8.01
N HIS A 216 -6.60 -6.93 -6.69
CA HIS A 216 -6.75 -8.04 -5.76
C HIS A 216 -8.22 -8.34 -5.48
N TRP A 217 -9.05 -7.29 -5.36
CA TRP A 217 -10.49 -7.41 -5.21
C TRP A 217 -11.12 -8.21 -6.36
N CYS A 218 -10.76 -7.87 -7.62
CA CYS A 218 -11.29 -8.55 -8.82
C CYS A 218 -10.92 -10.04 -8.92
N ARG A 219 -9.92 -10.49 -8.17
CA ARG A 219 -9.51 -11.91 -8.12
C ARG A 219 -10.20 -12.68 -7.01
N GLN A 220 -10.97 -12.02 -6.15
CA GLN A 220 -11.69 -12.67 -5.07
C GLN A 220 -12.96 -13.34 -5.56
N ARG A 221 -13.37 -14.37 -4.82
CA ARG A 221 -14.78 -14.79 -4.84
C ARG A 221 -15.61 -13.66 -4.23
N GLU A 222 -16.67 -13.26 -4.90
CA GLU A 222 -17.54 -12.15 -4.48
C GLU A 222 -17.89 -12.24 -2.99
N GLY A 223 -17.61 -11.15 -2.26
CA GLY A 223 -18.00 -10.99 -0.85
C GLY A 223 -17.08 -11.61 0.20
N ALA A 224 -15.96 -12.25 -0.16
CA ALA A 224 -15.01 -12.75 0.83
C ALA A 224 -14.12 -11.62 1.41
N PRO A 225 -14.09 -11.41 2.74
CA PRO A 225 -13.17 -10.45 3.36
C PRO A 225 -11.70 -10.81 3.07
N PHE A 226 -10.88 -9.80 2.86
CA PHE A 226 -9.49 -9.97 2.49
C PHE A 226 -8.58 -8.87 3.01
N ALA A 227 -7.30 -9.22 3.17
CA ALA A 227 -6.23 -8.27 3.36
C ALA A 227 -5.19 -8.36 2.23
N VAL A 228 -4.65 -7.20 1.86
CA VAL A 228 -3.50 -7.03 0.97
C VAL A 228 -2.40 -6.38 1.77
N VAL A 229 -1.20 -6.94 1.71
CA VAL A 229 0.00 -6.31 2.28
C VAL A 229 0.88 -5.86 1.13
N SER A 230 1.10 -4.55 1.02
CA SER A 230 2.12 -3.98 0.17
C SER A 230 3.44 -3.86 0.94
N SER A 231 4.56 -4.21 0.31
CA SER A 231 5.90 -4.07 0.90
C SER A 231 6.84 -3.28 -0.01
N GLY A 232 7.45 -2.23 0.54
CA GLY A 232 8.48 -1.39 -0.08
C GLY A 232 9.20 -0.57 1.00
N THR A 233 9.52 0.70 0.75
CA THR A 233 9.99 1.61 1.82
C THR A 233 8.98 1.66 2.98
N TRP A 234 7.70 1.73 2.63
CA TRP A 234 6.58 1.49 3.54
C TRP A 234 6.06 0.07 3.36
N THR A 235 5.69 -0.55 4.47
CA THR A 235 4.84 -1.75 4.48
C THR A 235 3.44 -1.33 4.92
N ILE A 236 2.44 -1.64 4.08
CA ILE A 236 1.07 -1.17 4.23
C ILE A 236 0.14 -2.38 4.18
N ALA A 237 -0.63 -2.61 5.23
CA ALA A 237 -1.68 -3.62 5.27
C ALA A 237 -3.04 -2.95 5.08
N MET A 238 -3.81 -3.39 4.10
CA MET A 238 -5.15 -2.90 3.78
C MET A 238 -6.15 -4.05 3.92
N ALA A 239 -7.21 -3.89 4.71
CA ALA A 239 -8.17 -4.95 5.00
C ALA A 239 -9.62 -4.50 4.74
N SER A 240 -10.37 -5.31 3.99
CA SER A 240 -11.83 -5.13 3.80
C SER A 240 -12.63 -5.64 4.98
N ASP A 241 -13.86 -5.13 5.09
CA ASP A 241 -14.88 -5.57 6.07
C ASP A 241 -14.39 -5.49 7.52
N THR A 242 -13.76 -4.36 7.83
CA THR A 242 -13.14 -4.07 9.12
C THR A 242 -13.89 -2.96 9.84
N ASN A 243 -13.89 -3.01 11.18
CA ASN A 243 -14.52 -1.97 11.98
C ASN A 243 -13.60 -0.76 12.11
N LEU A 244 -13.86 0.30 11.32
CA LEU A 244 -13.05 1.53 11.34
C LEU A 244 -12.97 2.18 12.74
N ARG A 245 -13.95 1.96 13.63
CA ARG A 245 -13.92 2.52 14.98
C ARG A 245 -12.78 1.97 15.85
N LYS A 246 -12.13 0.89 15.43
CA LYS A 246 -10.95 0.32 16.10
C LYS A 246 -9.62 0.94 15.62
N LEU A 247 -9.64 1.77 14.59
CA LEU A 247 -8.43 2.42 14.10
C LEU A 247 -7.85 3.36 15.16
N GLN A 248 -6.56 3.23 15.41
CA GLN A 248 -5.81 4.02 16.39
C GLN A 248 -4.76 4.85 15.63
N LYS A 249 -4.98 6.16 15.56
CA LYS A 249 -4.05 7.07 14.86
C LYS A 249 -2.65 7.04 15.46
N GLU A 250 -2.55 6.81 16.77
CA GLU A 250 -1.30 6.67 17.53
C GLU A 250 -0.54 5.38 17.20
N ARG A 251 -1.09 4.51 16.36
CA ARG A 251 -0.45 3.25 15.92
C ARG A 251 -0.38 3.16 14.40
N ASP A 252 -0.32 4.31 13.73
CA ASP A 252 -0.18 4.46 12.26
C ASP A 252 -1.29 3.71 11.49
N MET A 253 -2.50 3.79 12.03
CA MET A 253 -3.72 3.28 11.40
C MET A 253 -4.55 4.42 10.80
N LEU A 254 -5.17 4.17 9.64
CA LEU A 254 -5.98 5.11 8.89
C LEU A 254 -7.03 4.37 8.04
N ALA A 255 -7.97 5.10 7.43
CA ALA A 255 -8.86 4.51 6.43
C ALA A 255 -8.60 5.12 5.04
N ASN A 256 -8.43 4.25 4.06
CA ASN A 256 -8.52 4.59 2.64
C ASN A 256 -9.94 4.34 2.14
N ILE A 257 -10.19 4.58 0.86
CA ILE A 257 -11.45 4.25 0.18
C ILE A 257 -11.13 3.45 -1.07
N ASP A 258 -11.86 2.35 -1.30
CA ASP A 258 -11.75 1.55 -2.51
C ASP A 258 -12.50 2.17 -3.70
N ALA A 259 -12.32 1.59 -4.89
CA ALA A 259 -12.95 2.07 -6.12
C ALA A 259 -14.50 2.00 -6.11
N PHE A 260 -15.10 1.27 -5.16
CA PHE A 260 -16.55 1.17 -4.97
C PHE A 260 -17.07 2.16 -3.91
N GLY A 261 -16.19 2.98 -3.36
CA GLY A 261 -16.51 3.96 -2.32
C GLY A 261 -16.65 3.34 -0.92
N SER A 262 -16.18 2.11 -0.72
CA SER A 262 -16.18 1.47 0.60
C SER A 262 -14.90 1.82 1.37
N PRO A 263 -14.99 2.11 2.67
CA PRO A 263 -13.80 2.34 3.48
C PRO A 263 -12.92 1.09 3.59
N VAL A 264 -11.60 1.28 3.56
CA VAL A 264 -10.59 0.23 3.69
C VAL A 264 -9.69 0.57 4.87
N ALA A 265 -9.81 -0.19 5.96
CA ALA A 265 -8.91 -0.03 7.10
C ALA A 265 -7.47 -0.34 6.67
N THR A 266 -6.57 0.52 7.09
CA THR A 266 -5.17 0.46 6.71
C THR A 266 -4.30 0.66 7.94
N ALA A 267 -3.26 -0.16 8.06
CA ALA A 267 -2.17 0.03 9.01
C ALA A 267 -0.87 0.08 8.22
N ARG A 268 0.11 0.85 8.70
CA ARG A 268 1.39 1.02 7.99
C ARG A 268 2.55 1.03 8.95
N PHE A 269 3.75 0.77 8.45
CA PHE A 269 5.02 1.08 9.11
C PHE A 269 6.15 1.19 8.08
N MET A 270 7.30 1.75 8.47
CA MET A 270 8.49 1.91 7.62
C MET A 270 9.28 0.59 7.43
N GLY A 271 8.60 -0.48 7.01
CA GLY A 271 9.16 -1.85 7.00
C GLY A 271 10.46 -2.00 6.20
N GLY A 272 10.60 -1.32 5.06
CA GLY A 272 11.86 -1.35 4.29
C GLY A 272 13.03 -0.70 5.02
N ARG A 273 12.79 0.41 5.74
CA ARG A 273 13.84 1.09 6.52
C ARG A 273 14.18 0.33 7.79
N GLU A 274 13.18 -0.24 8.47
CA GLU A 274 13.42 -1.06 9.64
C GLU A 274 14.15 -2.37 9.29
N TYR A 275 13.80 -2.98 8.14
CA TYR A 275 14.54 -4.11 7.58
C TYR A 275 16.01 -3.75 7.38
N GLN A 276 16.29 -2.63 6.70
CA GLN A 276 17.65 -2.17 6.47
C GLN A 276 18.40 -1.89 7.78
N ALA A 277 17.75 -1.29 8.78
CA ALA A 277 18.35 -1.04 10.08
C ALA A 277 18.75 -2.34 10.82
N ILE A 278 17.97 -3.41 10.66
CA ILE A 278 18.28 -4.72 11.26
C ILE A 278 19.40 -5.44 10.50
N VAL A 279 19.38 -5.40 9.16
CA VAL A 279 20.43 -5.98 8.32
C VAL A 279 21.77 -5.32 8.58
N GLY A 280 21.81 -3.98 8.64
CA GLY A 280 23.05 -3.21 8.68
C GLY A 280 23.59 -2.97 7.28
N ASP A 281 24.89 -3.25 7.08
CA ASP A 281 25.53 -3.14 5.76
C ASP A 281 24.90 -4.14 4.79
N TYR A 282 24.12 -3.60 3.85
CA TYR A 282 23.40 -4.42 2.87
C TYR A 282 24.35 -4.93 1.79
N ASP A 283 24.36 -6.24 1.61
CA ASP A 283 25.06 -6.93 0.53
C ASP A 283 24.07 -7.90 -0.15
N PRO A 284 23.81 -7.74 -1.47
CA PRO A 284 22.93 -8.63 -2.24
C PRO A 284 23.31 -10.11 -2.19
N GLU A 285 24.57 -10.44 -1.91
CA GLU A 285 25.03 -11.84 -1.79
C GLU A 285 24.56 -12.48 -0.46
N ASN A 286 24.18 -11.67 0.52
CA ASN A 286 23.79 -12.11 1.87
C ASN A 286 22.27 -12.24 2.06
N MET A 287 21.60 -12.77 1.04
CA MET A 287 20.16 -13.01 1.08
C MET A 287 19.77 -14.06 2.14
N PRO A 288 18.56 -13.96 2.71
CA PRO A 288 18.11 -14.93 3.71
C PRO A 288 17.88 -16.30 3.07
N THR A 289 18.54 -17.33 3.60
CA THR A 289 18.38 -18.74 3.20
C THR A 289 17.58 -19.54 4.24
N PRO A 290 17.01 -20.71 3.88
CA PRO A 290 16.38 -21.59 4.87
C PRO A 290 17.30 -22.01 6.02
N GLY A 291 18.60 -22.17 5.76
CA GLY A 291 19.61 -22.46 6.79
C GLY A 291 19.79 -21.29 7.76
N SER A 292 19.92 -20.07 7.21
CA SER A 292 20.05 -18.85 8.02
C SER A 292 18.82 -18.59 8.90
N LEU A 293 17.61 -18.87 8.39
CA LEU A 293 16.37 -18.81 9.15
C LEU A 293 16.37 -19.84 10.30
N LYS A 294 16.83 -21.07 10.04
CA LYS A 294 16.97 -22.07 11.10
C LYS A 294 17.91 -21.59 12.21
N THR A 295 19.05 -20.98 11.85
CA THR A 295 19.98 -20.39 12.82
C THR A 295 19.32 -19.35 13.71
N VAL A 296 18.56 -18.41 13.11
CA VAL A 296 17.79 -17.39 13.85
C VAL A 296 16.83 -18.03 14.85
N LEU A 297 16.09 -19.06 14.42
CA LEU A 297 15.12 -19.75 15.26
C LEU A 297 15.77 -20.56 16.40
N ASP A 298 16.85 -21.30 16.11
CA ASP A 298 17.55 -22.12 17.09
C ASP A 298 18.22 -21.26 18.19
N GLN A 299 18.76 -20.10 17.81
CA GLN A 299 19.36 -19.16 18.75
C GLN A 299 18.31 -18.32 19.50
N PHE A 300 17.04 -18.41 19.10
CA PHE A 300 15.97 -17.53 19.53
C PHE A 300 16.35 -16.03 19.35
N ALA A 301 17.04 -15.72 18.26
CA ALA A 301 17.40 -14.34 17.94
C ALA A 301 16.12 -13.54 17.65
N MET A 302 16.03 -12.32 18.17
CA MET A 302 14.85 -11.46 18.01
C MET A 302 15.25 -10.03 17.71
N ALA A 303 14.48 -9.38 16.84
CA ALA A 303 14.44 -7.94 16.72
C ALA A 303 13.11 -7.46 17.33
N LEU A 304 13.18 -6.55 18.29
CA LEU A 304 12.02 -5.94 18.92
C LEU A 304 11.81 -4.55 18.32
N PRO A 305 10.56 -4.16 18.00
CA PRO A 305 10.27 -2.87 17.39
C PRO A 305 10.48 -1.72 18.40
N SER A 306 10.73 -0.49 17.95
CA SER A 306 10.73 -0.02 16.55
C SER A 306 12.08 0.59 16.17
N PHE A 307 12.50 0.38 14.91
CA PHE A 307 13.77 0.90 14.39
C PHE A 307 13.59 2.26 13.68
N VAL A 308 12.35 2.73 13.50
CA VAL A 308 12.02 4.06 12.98
C VAL A 308 10.98 4.72 13.90
N ARG A 309 11.38 5.79 14.60
CA ARG A 309 10.48 6.53 15.50
C ARG A 309 9.26 7.07 14.76
N GLU A 310 8.16 7.20 15.49
CA GLU A 310 6.90 7.81 15.00
C GLU A 310 6.23 7.05 13.83
N SER A 311 6.64 5.80 13.57
CA SER A 311 6.01 4.95 12.57
C SER A 311 5.53 3.63 13.18
N GLY A 312 4.49 3.08 12.57
CA GLY A 312 4.09 1.71 12.84
C GLY A 312 3.24 1.48 14.08
N PRO A 313 2.98 0.21 14.40
CA PRO A 313 2.20 -0.19 15.57
C PRO A 313 2.83 0.15 16.92
N PHE A 314 4.12 0.51 16.94
CA PHE A 314 4.92 0.70 18.15
C PHE A 314 5.80 1.98 18.07
N PRO A 315 5.22 3.16 17.81
CA PRO A 315 5.98 4.35 17.40
C PRO A 315 6.84 4.97 18.51
N HIS A 316 6.62 4.58 19.77
CA HIS A 316 7.33 5.09 20.94
C HIS A 316 8.37 4.10 21.50
N ASN A 317 8.47 2.90 20.91
CA ASN A 317 9.46 1.92 21.34
C ASN A 317 10.81 2.22 20.70
N GLU A 318 11.88 1.78 21.36
CA GLU A 318 13.23 1.78 20.82
C GLU A 318 13.63 0.35 20.43
N GLY A 319 14.05 0.20 19.18
CA GLY A 319 14.39 -1.09 18.59
C GLY A 319 15.55 -1.76 19.29
N LYS A 320 15.44 -3.07 19.52
CA LYS A 320 16.47 -3.87 20.20
C LYS A 320 16.70 -5.19 19.48
N LEU A 321 17.96 -5.52 19.27
CA LEU A 321 18.38 -6.84 18.82
C LEU A 321 18.76 -7.68 20.04
N LEU A 322 18.25 -8.91 20.10
CA LEU A 322 18.50 -9.86 21.17
C LEU A 322 19.10 -11.12 20.57
N ARG A 323 20.20 -11.60 21.16
CA ARG A 323 20.87 -12.87 20.76
C ARG A 323 21.22 -12.88 19.27
N SER A 324 21.71 -11.75 18.75
CA SER A 324 22.02 -11.56 17.33
C SER A 324 23.50 -11.34 17.05
N GLU A 325 24.34 -11.35 18.10
CA GLU A 325 25.75 -10.95 18.05
C GLU A 325 26.60 -11.92 17.22
N SER A 326 26.20 -13.19 17.17
CA SER A 326 26.87 -14.26 16.43
C SER A 326 26.24 -14.56 15.06
N LEU A 327 25.21 -13.81 14.65
CA LEU A 327 24.57 -14.02 13.35
C LEU A 327 25.47 -13.51 12.24
N ASP A 328 25.69 -14.38 11.24
CA ASP A 328 26.27 -13.96 9.97
C ASP A 328 25.31 -13.02 9.20
N PRO A 329 25.78 -12.33 8.15
CA PRO A 329 24.94 -11.41 7.38
C PRO A 329 23.66 -12.04 6.80
N SER A 330 23.71 -13.29 6.32
CA SER A 330 22.53 -14.00 5.81
C SER A 330 21.49 -14.25 6.92
N ALA A 331 21.95 -14.61 8.11
CA ALA A 331 21.09 -14.80 9.28
C ALA A 331 20.56 -13.48 9.84
N ARG A 332 21.30 -12.37 9.73
CA ARG A 332 20.75 -11.02 10.01
C ARG A 332 19.64 -10.63 9.02
N SER A 333 19.81 -10.91 7.73
CA SER A 333 18.74 -10.76 6.73
C SER A 333 17.51 -11.59 7.08
N ALA A 334 17.70 -12.84 7.51
CA ALA A 334 16.58 -13.69 7.94
C ALA A 334 15.88 -13.15 9.19
N LEU A 335 16.64 -12.62 10.16
CA LEU A 335 16.09 -11.96 11.35
C LEU A 335 15.24 -10.74 10.96
N ALA A 336 15.71 -9.93 10.02
CA ALA A 336 14.97 -8.78 9.51
C ALA A 336 13.68 -9.20 8.78
N SER A 337 13.70 -10.28 7.99
CA SER A 337 12.50 -10.83 7.35
C SER A 337 11.47 -11.34 8.37
N VAL A 338 11.92 -12.06 9.40
CA VAL A 338 11.05 -12.54 10.49
C VAL A 338 10.44 -11.35 11.24
N TYR A 339 11.23 -10.32 11.53
CA TYR A 339 10.76 -9.09 12.17
C TYR A 339 9.63 -8.43 11.37
N VAL A 340 9.84 -8.18 10.07
CA VAL A 340 8.82 -7.56 9.20
C VAL A 340 7.55 -8.40 9.19
N ALA A 341 7.67 -9.73 9.07
CA ALA A 341 6.53 -10.64 9.10
C ALA A 341 5.73 -10.57 10.41
N LEU A 342 6.41 -10.49 11.56
CA LEU A 342 5.76 -10.38 12.88
C LEU A 342 5.07 -9.02 13.07
N VAL A 343 5.66 -7.92 12.59
CA VAL A 343 5.01 -6.61 12.64
C VAL A 343 3.76 -6.61 11.75
N VAL A 344 3.82 -7.21 10.56
CA VAL A 344 2.67 -7.39 9.67
C VAL A 344 1.57 -8.24 10.34
N ASP A 345 1.93 -9.32 11.02
CA ASP A 345 0.98 -10.17 11.77
C ASP A 345 0.22 -9.34 12.82
N VAL A 346 0.93 -8.54 13.61
CA VAL A 346 0.33 -7.61 14.59
C VAL A 346 -0.59 -6.60 13.90
N MET A 347 -0.19 -6.05 12.75
CA MET A 347 -1.04 -5.10 12.01
C MET A 347 -2.32 -5.75 11.51
N LEU A 348 -2.26 -6.98 10.99
CA LEU A 348 -3.42 -7.72 10.53
C LEU A 348 -4.39 -8.01 11.68
N ASP A 349 -3.86 -8.36 12.86
CA ASP A 349 -4.66 -8.53 14.08
C ASP A 349 -5.32 -7.21 14.52
N MET A 350 -4.59 -6.09 14.50
CA MET A 350 -5.14 -4.77 14.82
C MET A 350 -6.26 -4.34 13.87
N LEU A 351 -6.19 -4.78 12.61
CA LEU A 351 -7.22 -4.54 11.60
C LEU A 351 -8.39 -5.53 11.70
N ASP A 352 -8.35 -6.53 12.59
CA ASP A 352 -9.25 -7.70 12.62
C ASP A 352 -9.37 -8.40 11.25
N ALA A 353 -8.28 -8.47 10.48
CA ALA A 353 -8.31 -9.05 9.14
C ALA A 353 -8.78 -10.51 9.17
N ALA A 354 -9.92 -10.82 8.52
CA ALA A 354 -10.52 -12.14 8.62
C ALA A 354 -9.75 -13.23 7.84
N ARG A 355 -9.13 -12.88 6.70
CA ARG A 355 -8.30 -13.75 5.87
C ARG A 355 -7.24 -12.93 5.12
N LEU A 356 -5.97 -13.34 5.21
CA LEU A 356 -4.90 -12.82 4.34
C LEU A 356 -4.97 -13.54 2.99
N LEU A 357 -5.15 -12.81 1.89
CA LEU A 357 -5.30 -13.40 0.55
C LEU A 357 -4.07 -13.23 -0.33
N GLY A 358 -3.18 -12.31 0.00
CA GLY A 358 -1.90 -12.19 -0.66
C GLY A 358 -1.01 -11.14 -0.02
N ILE A 359 0.29 -11.37 -0.11
CA ILE A 359 1.32 -10.36 0.15
C ILE A 359 1.82 -9.92 -1.24
N HIS A 360 1.72 -8.63 -1.52
CA HIS A 360 2.24 -8.02 -2.73
C HIS A 360 3.51 -7.25 -2.37
N PHE A 361 4.64 -7.63 -2.97
CA PHE A 361 5.88 -6.86 -2.84
C PHE A 361 5.85 -5.74 -3.89
N LEU A 362 5.55 -4.51 -3.46
CA LEU A 362 5.71 -3.31 -4.29
C LEU A 362 7.19 -2.88 -4.24
N HIS A 363 8.02 -3.58 -5.00
CA HIS A 363 9.34 -3.05 -5.38
C HIS A 363 9.45 -2.99 -6.91
N PRO A 364 9.95 -1.90 -7.51
CA PRO A 364 10.16 -1.78 -8.97
C PRO A 364 11.14 -2.79 -9.58
N PHE A 365 11.75 -3.69 -8.81
CA PHE A 365 12.64 -4.73 -9.30
C PHE A 365 11.97 -6.11 -9.53
N SER A 366 10.67 -6.25 -9.25
CA SER A 366 9.96 -7.54 -9.34
C SER A 366 9.45 -7.94 -10.74
N ALA A 367 9.79 -7.20 -11.80
CA ALA A 367 9.26 -7.40 -13.16
C ALA A 367 9.62 -8.75 -13.84
N ARG A 368 10.25 -9.69 -13.13
CA ARG A 368 10.45 -11.08 -13.57
C ARG A 368 10.31 -12.04 -12.39
N SER A 369 9.09 -12.43 -12.03
CA SER A 369 8.84 -13.70 -11.32
C SER A 369 7.38 -14.14 -11.45
N ALA A 370 7.21 -15.46 -11.45
CA ALA A 370 6.01 -16.24 -11.77
C ALA A 370 4.69 -15.79 -11.11
N PRO A 371 3.52 -16.17 -11.66
CA PRO A 371 2.21 -15.79 -11.13
C PRO A 371 2.06 -16.20 -9.65
N ALA A 372 1.47 -15.29 -8.87
CA ALA A 372 1.10 -15.50 -7.47
C ALA A 372 0.37 -16.85 -7.30
N ARG A 373 0.86 -17.72 -6.43
CA ARG A 373 0.19 -18.97 -6.07
C ARG A 373 -0.81 -18.72 -4.95
N GLU A 374 -2.03 -19.20 -5.17
CA GLU A 374 -3.15 -19.20 -4.23
C GLU A 374 -2.77 -19.97 -2.95
N CYS A 375 -2.86 -19.33 -1.78
CA CYS A 375 -2.82 -20.02 -0.49
C CYS A 375 -4.25 -20.39 -0.10
N ASP A 376 -4.62 -21.65 -0.33
CA ASP A 376 -5.92 -22.16 0.10
C ASP A 376 -5.87 -22.49 1.60
N SER A 377 -6.54 -21.70 2.43
CA SER A 377 -6.44 -21.77 3.90
C SER A 377 -7.82 -21.79 4.56
N GLY A 378 -8.54 -22.91 4.37
CA GLY A 378 -9.81 -23.19 5.05
C GLY A 378 -9.71 -23.60 6.54
N THR A 379 -8.55 -23.57 7.17
CA THR A 379 -8.34 -24.30 8.46
C THR A 379 -7.94 -23.46 9.68
N ALA A 380 -7.77 -22.14 9.58
CA ALA A 380 -7.33 -21.33 10.72
C ALA A 380 -8.38 -21.13 11.85
N ARG A 381 -9.69 -21.39 11.61
CA ARG A 381 -10.76 -21.07 12.60
C ARG A 381 -11.54 -22.25 13.19
N ARG A 382 -11.23 -23.53 12.91
CA ARG A 382 -11.98 -24.66 13.51
C ARG A 382 -11.51 -25.10 14.91
N ALA A 383 -10.42 -24.56 15.45
CA ALA A 383 -9.89 -24.98 16.76
C ALA A 383 -10.63 -24.42 18.00
N ARG A 384 -11.71 -23.63 17.85
CA ARG A 384 -12.44 -23.05 19.00
C ARG A 384 -13.59 -23.90 19.55
N ARG A 385 -13.85 -25.11 19.02
CA ARG A 385 -15.08 -25.86 19.37
C ARG A 385 -14.86 -27.37 19.55
N VAL A 386 -13.85 -27.78 20.31
CA VAL A 386 -13.77 -29.15 20.87
C VAL A 386 -13.12 -29.06 22.26
N ALA A 387 -13.91 -28.73 23.27
CA ALA A 387 -13.49 -28.77 24.66
C ALA A 387 -14.68 -29.28 25.50
N ASP A 388 -15.16 -30.48 25.17
CA ASP A 388 -16.05 -31.28 26.01
C ASP A 388 -16.12 -32.68 25.40
N LEU A 389 -15.36 -33.63 25.95
CA LEU A 389 -15.62 -35.09 25.95
C LEU A 389 -14.48 -35.80 26.72
N PRO A 390 -14.78 -36.81 27.58
CA PRO A 390 -13.81 -37.38 28.51
C PRO A 390 -12.87 -38.41 27.88
N LEU A 391 -11.62 -38.39 28.34
CA LEU A 391 -10.52 -39.29 27.99
C LEU A 391 -10.85 -40.77 28.28
N ARG A 392 -10.70 -41.64 27.26
CA ARG A 392 -10.41 -43.07 27.45
C ARG A 392 -9.09 -43.43 26.76
N LYS A 393 -8.22 -44.09 27.54
CA LYS A 393 -6.88 -44.58 27.21
C LYS A 393 -6.92 -45.76 26.22
N ALA A 394 -5.99 -45.78 25.28
CA ALA A 394 -5.35 -47.00 24.79
C ALA A 394 -3.90 -46.68 24.38
N CYS A 395 -2.96 -47.48 24.88
CA CYS A 395 -1.51 -47.30 24.77
C CYS A 395 -0.94 -47.78 23.43
N GLY A 396 0.20 -47.20 23.01
CA GLY A 396 1.05 -47.69 21.92
C GLY A 396 2.22 -46.73 21.62
N GLU A 397 3.35 -47.01 22.26
CA GLU A 397 4.76 -46.54 22.14
C GLU A 397 5.16 -45.46 21.10
N GLY A 398 5.89 -44.43 21.59
CA GLY A 398 6.73 -43.53 20.78
C GLY A 398 6.58 -42.03 21.09
N THR A 399 7.00 -41.57 22.27
CA THR A 399 6.91 -40.15 22.68
C THR A 399 8.26 -39.42 22.54
N PRO A 400 8.31 -38.26 21.87
CA PRO A 400 9.04 -37.10 22.36
C PRO A 400 8.08 -36.25 23.21
N ALA A 401 8.57 -35.80 24.36
CA ALA A 401 7.83 -35.20 25.45
C ALA A 401 6.79 -34.14 25.05
N ALA A 402 5.56 -34.33 25.51
CA ALA A 402 4.58 -33.27 25.62
C ALA A 402 4.96 -32.35 26.78
N ILE A 403 5.11 -31.06 26.51
CA ILE A 403 5.02 -30.04 27.56
C ILE A 403 3.69 -29.30 27.34
N ALA A 404 2.69 -29.68 28.14
CA ALA A 404 1.54 -28.84 28.42
C ALA A 404 1.94 -27.83 29.50
N THR A 405 1.70 -26.53 29.28
CA THR A 405 1.63 -25.57 30.38
C THR A 405 0.45 -24.61 30.20
N SER A 406 -0.21 -24.40 31.33
CA SER A 406 -1.44 -23.67 31.59
C SER A 406 -1.37 -22.17 31.32
N ARG A 407 -2.58 -21.57 31.23
CA ARG A 407 -2.82 -20.12 31.28
C ARG A 407 -2.26 -19.53 32.57
N SER A 408 -1.02 -19.05 32.52
CA SER A 408 -0.48 -18.05 33.45
C SER A 408 0.93 -17.64 33.02
N SER A 409 1.08 -16.96 31.87
CA SER A 409 2.27 -16.17 31.52
C SER A 409 1.99 -15.34 30.25
N PRO A 410 2.28 -14.03 30.22
CA PRO A 410 1.89 -13.14 29.11
C PRO A 410 2.80 -13.18 27.88
N TRP A 411 3.82 -14.04 27.82
CA TRP A 411 4.77 -14.09 26.71
C TRP A 411 5.18 -15.53 26.36
N ARG A 412 4.45 -16.17 25.45
CA ARG A 412 4.94 -17.35 24.71
C ARG A 412 4.40 -17.32 23.28
N TRP A 413 5.25 -16.95 22.33
CA TRP A 413 5.03 -17.17 20.90
C TRP A 413 5.63 -18.53 20.53
N THR A 414 4.88 -19.38 19.83
CA THR A 414 5.39 -20.65 19.27
C THR A 414 5.51 -20.49 17.76
N VAL A 415 6.73 -20.46 17.25
CA VAL A 415 7.01 -20.46 15.80
C VAL A 415 7.18 -21.91 15.36
N CYS A 416 6.24 -22.43 14.57
CA CYS A 416 6.39 -23.76 13.95
C CYS A 416 7.02 -23.61 12.56
N ALA A 417 8.30 -23.99 12.43
CA ALA A 417 8.95 -24.18 11.14
C ALA A 417 8.86 -25.66 10.73
N VAL A 418 8.20 -25.94 9.60
CA VAL A 418 8.20 -27.28 8.98
C VAL A 418 9.18 -27.26 7.82
N ILE A 419 10.24 -28.06 7.91
CA ILE A 419 11.25 -28.25 6.87
C ILE A 419 10.88 -29.55 6.11
N GLU A 420 10.33 -29.45 4.89
CA GLU A 420 10.16 -30.60 3.99
C GLU A 420 11.49 -30.92 3.28
N ARG A 421 11.96 -32.18 3.37
CA ARG A 421 13.06 -32.70 2.53
C ARG A 421 12.47 -33.15 1.18
N ASN A 422 13.04 -32.68 0.07
CA ASN A 422 12.66 -33.11 -1.27
C ASN A 422 13.15 -34.53 -1.57
N GLY A 423 12.26 -35.39 -2.10
CA GLY A 423 12.64 -36.64 -2.75
C GLY A 423 11.45 -37.44 -3.31
N GLY A 424 11.44 -37.65 -4.65
CA GLY A 424 10.99 -38.89 -5.29
C GLY A 424 9.53 -39.05 -5.76
N ASN A 425 9.32 -38.90 -7.08
CA ASN A 425 8.35 -39.48 -8.05
C ASN A 425 6.87 -39.86 -7.70
N PRO A 426 5.97 -39.82 -8.70
CA PRO A 426 4.51 -39.79 -8.48
C PRO A 426 3.87 -41.18 -8.50
N CYS A 427 3.01 -41.47 -7.53
CA CYS A 427 2.03 -42.56 -7.60
C CYS A 427 0.69 -42.11 -7.01
N HIS A 428 -0.39 -42.43 -7.73
CA HIS A 428 -1.78 -42.07 -7.47
C HIS A 428 -2.29 -42.46 -6.07
N CYS A 429 -2.97 -41.53 -5.37
CA CYS A 429 -4.09 -41.78 -4.45
C CYS A 429 -4.95 -40.52 -4.23
N ARG A 430 -6.25 -40.73 -4.01
CA ARG A 430 -7.37 -39.76 -3.88
C ARG A 430 -7.45 -39.08 -2.48
N PRO A 431 -8.33 -38.08 -2.25
CA PRO A 431 -8.03 -36.90 -1.44
C PRO A 431 -8.46 -37.00 0.02
N THR A 432 -7.50 -37.05 0.93
CA THR A 432 -7.64 -36.68 2.34
C THR A 432 -6.24 -36.47 2.94
N ASP A 433 -5.74 -35.23 2.96
CA ASP A 433 -4.99 -34.70 4.10
C ASP A 433 -4.52 -33.26 3.86
N ALA A 434 -4.93 -32.37 4.76
CA ALA A 434 -4.57 -30.96 4.77
C ALA A 434 -3.35 -30.75 5.69
N ARG A 435 -2.15 -30.73 5.12
CA ARG A 435 -0.93 -30.26 5.81
C ARG A 435 0.05 -29.61 4.85
N LYS A 436 -0.25 -28.42 4.34
CA LYS A 436 0.75 -27.53 3.68
C LYS A 436 0.31 -26.07 3.80
N SER A 437 0.93 -25.27 4.66
CA SER A 437 1.00 -23.80 4.52
C SER A 437 1.62 -23.12 5.77
N TRP A 438 2.94 -22.99 5.80
CA TRP A 438 3.65 -21.94 6.58
C TRP A 438 4.93 -21.46 5.88
N THR A 439 5.45 -22.20 4.90
CA THR A 439 6.70 -21.87 4.19
C THR A 439 6.57 -20.75 3.15
N ALA A 440 5.38 -20.47 2.62
CA ALA A 440 5.19 -19.52 1.52
C ALA A 440 5.41 -18.06 1.94
N VAL A 441 5.07 -17.68 3.18
CA VAL A 441 5.21 -16.28 3.63
C VAL A 441 6.67 -15.91 3.91
N MET A 442 7.49 -16.83 4.44
CA MET A 442 8.91 -16.56 4.67
C MET A 442 9.77 -16.76 3.42
N MET A 443 9.48 -17.73 2.54
CA MET A 443 10.23 -17.88 1.29
C MET A 443 9.94 -16.76 0.28
N SER A 444 8.75 -16.18 0.26
CA SER A 444 8.46 -15.06 -0.64
C SER A 444 9.14 -13.75 -0.23
N ILE A 445 9.57 -13.60 1.03
CA ILE A 445 10.42 -12.47 1.47
C ILE A 445 11.89 -12.68 1.02
N SER A 446 12.32 -13.93 0.77
CA SER A 446 13.69 -14.28 0.37
C SER A 446 13.95 -14.42 -1.13
N VAL A 447 12.94 -14.41 -2.01
CA VAL A 447 13.13 -14.67 -3.44
C VAL A 447 12.93 -13.39 -4.25
N MET A 448 13.95 -12.51 -4.24
CA MET A 448 14.13 -11.46 -5.25
C MET A 448 15.62 -11.18 -5.50
N ALA A 449 16.27 -12.05 -6.27
CA ALA A 449 17.40 -11.73 -7.15
C ALA A 449 17.36 -12.75 -8.32
N ARG A 450 17.57 -12.28 -9.55
CA ARG A 450 17.15 -12.94 -10.83
C ARG A 450 17.76 -14.35 -11.07
N PRO A 451 17.11 -15.18 -11.90
CA PRO A 451 17.77 -16.26 -12.64
C PRO A 451 18.27 -15.71 -13.98
N ASP A 452 19.58 -15.67 -14.19
CA ASP A 452 20.21 -15.61 -15.53
C ASP A 452 21.71 -15.91 -15.33
N VAL A 453 22.11 -17.18 -15.33
CA VAL A 453 23.31 -17.74 -16.01
C VAL A 453 23.15 -19.27 -15.97
N LEU A 454 22.91 -19.86 -17.14
CA LEU A 454 23.07 -21.28 -17.40
C LEU A 454 24.57 -21.56 -17.62
N ASP A 455 25.11 -22.51 -16.87
CA ASP A 455 25.84 -23.66 -17.40
C ASP A 455 25.53 -24.89 -16.52
#